data_AF-A0A229RSP9-F1
#
_entry.id   AF-A0A229RSP9-F1
#
_cell.length_a   1.000
_cell.length_b   1.000
_cell.length_c   1.000
_cell.angle_alpha   90.00
_cell.angle_beta   90.00
_cell.angle_gamma   90.00
#
_symmetry.space_group_name_H-M   'P 1'
#
loop_
_entity.id
_entity.type
_entity.pdbx_description
1 polymer ?
#
loop_
_entity_poly.entity_id
_entity_poly.type
_entity_poly.pdbx_seq_one_letter_code
_entity_poly.pdbx_strand_id
1 'polypeptide(L)'
;MGRGSVRLVRLAQQPSRVAEDVRAALASLGRGSNVVGGVALVGASPVAGRPVEAVVVMPKGVLIVIGVDLPDPALKLEAPLGGPWKADGWPLVHGDTSINPATDALSLSAACTHKIADVAPGAGPIGTIIAVGPYVETVDQPAADLAGSVRVLYPTATTMLAATVSLATAARPRSVQQARELIAALAPDAPPMPEEMLLGEGFSAYSDDEPTVVRENPLVAIAPTVPVQHPGKLKRPAKPAVPPAPTVKPAQAAPPVRQAPPVQPARQAVAAKPVPPVRQAPPPAAAPAPAPAEPAPKGPHQSKTVKWLPLAAIGLLIVLLVAAISVASGGDDTASTQSPPPPTPATSPPPPSSSAVENIQFTSRASASDQKCASHAYGDVQSSLQRTSCAGVKRASFASSIDGRAAAVTIAVVEFADAEQAAAFKAAADTPGGGGILDVATETSQWQGEVPVFESAAYQSHLDGNSVRLIQVVWVPGPSTPDDPGLVRGAKAALELPVNG
;
A
#
# COMPACT_ATOMS: atom_id res chain seq x y z
N MET A 1 19.90 5.39 18.01
CA MET A 1 18.90 6.49 17.99
C MET A 1 17.52 5.86 17.95
N GLY A 2 16.60 6.26 18.83
CA GLY A 2 15.36 5.54 19.11
C GLY A 2 14.40 5.44 17.92
N ARG A 3 13.93 4.22 17.65
CA ARG A 3 12.79 3.94 16.75
C ARG A 3 11.59 4.75 17.25
N GLY A 4 11.15 5.75 16.49
CA GLY A 4 10.11 6.69 16.92
C GLY A 4 8.84 6.52 16.10
N SER A 5 7.72 6.38 16.79
CA SER A 5 6.37 6.25 16.26
C SER A 5 5.55 7.55 16.32
N VAL A 6 4.36 7.55 15.68
CA VAL A 6 3.34 8.60 15.72
C VAL A 6 3.18 9.06 17.15
N ARG A 7 3.15 10.37 17.31
CA ARG A 7 3.10 10.96 18.64
C ARG A 7 1.72 10.76 19.24
N LEU A 8 1.68 9.98 20.32
CA LEU A 8 0.48 9.80 21.12
C LEU A 8 0.39 10.87 22.22
N VAL A 9 -0.69 11.63 22.22
CA VAL A 9 -1.10 12.50 23.33
C VAL A 9 -2.31 11.85 23.99
N ARG A 10 -2.16 11.43 25.24
CA ARG A 10 -3.25 10.78 26.00
C ARG A 10 -4.08 11.82 26.71
N LEU A 11 -5.39 11.81 26.49
CA LEU A 11 -6.33 12.78 27.06
C LEU A 11 -7.27 12.12 28.06
N ALA A 12 -7.93 11.03 27.66
CA ALA A 12 -8.89 10.32 28.49
C ALA A 12 -8.81 8.80 28.30
N GLN A 13 -9.54 8.07 29.14
CA GLN A 13 -9.80 6.65 28.92
C GLN A 13 -10.66 6.47 27.67
N GLN A 14 -10.33 5.44 26.92
CA GLN A 14 -10.97 5.12 25.65
C GLN A 14 -12.23 4.27 25.85
N PRO A 15 -13.25 4.41 24.99
CA PRO A 15 -14.56 3.81 25.23
C PRO A 15 -14.66 2.31 24.89
N SER A 16 -13.88 1.81 23.92
CA SER A 16 -14.00 0.42 23.45
C SER A 16 -12.93 -0.53 24.00
N ARG A 17 -13.16 -1.84 23.87
CA ARG A 17 -12.15 -2.88 24.20
C ARG A 17 -11.02 -2.91 23.18
N VAL A 18 -11.33 -2.66 21.90
CA VAL A 18 -10.35 -2.58 20.81
C VAL A 18 -9.39 -1.38 20.93
N ALA A 19 -9.67 -0.45 21.84
CA ALA A 19 -8.84 0.71 22.15
C ALA A 19 -7.35 0.40 22.34
N GLU A 20 -7.02 -0.75 22.96
CA GLU A 20 -5.64 -1.14 23.20
C GLU A 20 -4.89 -1.43 21.90
N ASP A 21 -5.54 -2.16 20.98
CA ASP A 21 -4.99 -2.48 19.66
C ASP A 21 -4.87 -1.22 18.80
N VAL A 22 -5.85 -0.30 18.89
CA VAL A 22 -5.77 1.02 18.23
C VAL A 22 -4.53 1.79 18.72
N ARG A 23 -4.28 1.85 20.02
CA ARG A 23 -3.09 2.51 20.56
C ARG A 23 -1.81 1.82 20.11
N ALA A 24 -1.77 0.49 20.12
CA ALA A 24 -0.61 -0.28 19.70
C ALA A 24 -0.29 -0.05 18.22
N ALA A 25 -1.32 -0.06 17.37
CA ALA A 25 -1.19 0.21 15.94
C ALA A 25 -0.72 1.65 15.68
N LEU A 26 -1.35 2.66 16.31
CA LEU A 26 -0.91 4.05 16.19
C LEU A 26 0.53 4.23 16.70
N ALA A 27 0.89 3.62 17.84
CA ALA A 27 2.25 3.62 18.36
C ALA A 27 3.25 2.84 17.49
N SER A 28 2.80 2.17 16.44
CA SER A 28 3.65 1.44 15.47
C SER A 28 3.74 2.18 14.13
N LEU A 29 2.86 3.15 13.86
CA LEU A 29 2.99 4.04 12.71
C LEU A 29 4.23 4.92 12.93
N GLY A 30 5.13 5.04 11.94
CA GLY A 30 6.39 5.80 12.08
C GLY A 30 6.20 7.32 12.19
N ARG A 31 7.27 8.04 12.59
CA ARG A 31 7.32 9.52 12.54
C ARG A 31 7.58 10.09 11.14
N GLY A 32 7.19 11.36 10.99
CA GLY A 32 7.74 12.27 9.98
C GLY A 32 7.26 12.08 8.56
N SER A 33 7.88 12.84 7.65
CA SER A 33 7.56 12.98 6.22
C SER A 33 7.60 11.68 5.40
N ASN A 34 8.02 10.55 5.99
CA ASN A 34 8.41 9.34 5.26
C ASN A 34 7.35 8.24 5.29
N VAL A 35 6.28 8.39 6.09
CA VAL A 35 5.20 7.39 6.17
C VAL A 35 3.82 8.07 6.14
N VAL A 36 3.46 8.76 7.23
CA VAL A 36 2.25 9.61 7.29
C VAL A 36 2.54 10.84 8.18
N GLY A 37 3.23 10.62 9.29
CA GLY A 37 3.45 11.65 10.30
C GLY A 37 2.15 12.08 11.00
N GLY A 38 2.27 12.93 12.01
CA GLY A 38 1.14 13.55 12.69
C GLY A 38 1.07 13.28 14.19
N VAL A 39 0.01 13.79 14.82
CA VAL A 39 -0.23 13.70 16.25
C VAL A 39 -1.57 13.02 16.48
N ALA A 40 -1.55 11.91 17.22
CA ALA A 40 -2.76 11.21 17.64
C ALA A 40 -3.18 11.67 19.05
N LEU A 41 -4.36 12.29 19.12
CA LEU A 41 -5.04 12.71 20.33
C LEU A 41 -5.91 11.56 20.83
N VAL A 42 -5.34 10.70 21.68
CA VAL A 42 -5.96 9.46 22.18
C VAL A 42 -6.99 9.79 23.26
N GLY A 43 -8.22 9.28 23.09
CA GLY A 43 -9.35 9.60 23.97
C GLY A 43 -9.90 11.02 23.78
N ALA A 44 -9.67 11.65 22.63
CA ALA A 44 -10.20 12.97 22.32
C ALA A 44 -11.74 12.96 22.31
N SER A 45 -12.35 14.11 22.62
CA SER A 45 -13.81 14.28 22.64
C SER A 45 -14.23 15.50 21.81
N PRO A 46 -14.13 15.44 20.46
CA PRO A 46 -14.47 16.59 19.61
C PRO A 46 -15.92 17.03 19.82
N VAL A 47 -16.81 16.06 20.04
CA VAL A 47 -18.20 16.29 20.42
C VAL A 47 -18.30 16.10 21.93
N ALA A 48 -18.74 17.14 22.64
CA ALA A 48 -18.81 17.13 24.09
C ALA A 48 -19.55 15.90 24.63
N GLY A 49 -18.91 15.18 25.57
CA GLY A 49 -19.48 13.98 26.20
C GLY A 49 -19.45 12.72 25.34
N ARG A 50 -18.86 12.75 24.14
CA ARG A 50 -18.76 11.59 23.24
C ARG A 50 -17.30 11.37 22.82
N PRO A 51 -16.49 10.71 23.65
CA PRO A 51 -15.09 10.45 23.33
C PRO A 51 -14.98 9.48 22.15
N VAL A 52 -13.92 9.64 21.38
CA VAL A 52 -13.49 8.72 20.32
C VAL A 52 -12.18 8.05 20.74
N GLU A 53 -11.78 7.00 20.02
CA GLU A 53 -10.54 6.29 20.32
C GLU A 53 -9.33 7.19 20.14
N ALA A 54 -9.29 7.89 19.02
CA ALA A 54 -8.31 8.91 18.75
C ALA A 54 -8.82 9.90 17.69
N VAL A 55 -8.30 11.13 17.73
CA VAL A 55 -8.27 12.00 16.54
C VAL A 55 -6.83 12.15 16.11
N VAL A 56 -6.52 11.77 14.87
CA VAL A 56 -5.17 11.87 14.30
C VAL A 56 -5.09 13.12 13.44
N VAL A 57 -4.37 14.12 13.94
CA VAL A 57 -4.06 15.35 13.22
C VAL A 57 -2.82 15.11 12.38
N MET A 58 -2.98 15.06 11.06
CA MET A 58 -1.89 14.74 10.13
C MET A 58 -1.55 15.94 9.24
N PRO A 59 -0.37 15.96 8.60
CA PRO A 59 -0.05 17.00 7.62
C PRO A 59 -1.07 17.08 6.48
N LYS A 60 -1.59 15.94 5.99
CA LYS A 60 -2.46 15.89 4.80
C LYS A 60 -3.93 15.57 5.08
N GLY A 61 -4.38 15.71 6.33
CA GLY A 61 -5.79 15.47 6.67
C GLY A 61 -6.03 15.35 8.17
N VAL A 62 -7.22 14.89 8.53
CA VAL A 62 -7.62 14.54 9.90
C VAL A 62 -8.31 13.19 9.87
N LEU A 63 -7.97 12.30 10.80
CA LEU A 63 -8.69 11.02 10.96
C LEU A 63 -9.39 10.96 12.30
N ILE A 64 -10.61 10.46 12.28
CA ILE A 64 -11.36 10.10 13.47
C ILE A 64 -11.31 8.58 13.58
N VAL A 65 -10.80 8.06 14.70
CA VAL A 65 -10.78 6.61 14.96
C VAL A 65 -11.85 6.29 15.99
N ILE A 66 -12.77 5.39 15.64
CA ILE A 66 -13.89 4.96 16.49
C ILE A 66 -13.85 3.45 16.63
N GLY A 67 -13.88 2.95 17.84
CA GLY A 67 -13.89 1.52 18.14
C GLY A 67 -15.30 0.94 18.07
N VAL A 68 -15.43 -0.24 17.49
CA VAL A 68 -16.66 -1.06 17.50
C VAL A 68 -16.28 -2.44 18.01
N ASP A 69 -16.80 -2.79 19.18
CA ASP A 69 -16.53 -4.08 19.79
C ASP A 69 -17.45 -5.15 19.20
N LEU A 70 -16.85 -6.20 18.65
CA LEU A 70 -17.50 -7.42 18.24
C LEU A 70 -17.69 -8.35 19.45
N PRO A 71 -18.73 -9.21 19.44
CA PRO A 71 -18.97 -10.14 20.54
C PRO A 71 -17.83 -11.16 20.69
N ASP A 72 -17.33 -11.67 19.57
CA ASP A 72 -16.31 -12.70 19.49
C ASP A 72 -15.28 -12.35 18.39
N PRO A 73 -14.06 -12.91 18.46
CA PRO A 73 -13.13 -12.92 17.33
C PRO A 73 -13.75 -13.54 16.07
N ALA A 74 -13.32 -13.10 14.89
CA ALA A 74 -13.76 -13.64 13.61
C ALA A 74 -12.59 -13.87 12.65
N LEU A 75 -12.70 -14.85 11.76
CA LEU A 75 -11.74 -15.00 10.65
C LEU A 75 -12.10 -14.03 9.51
N LYS A 76 -13.38 -13.91 9.21
CA LYS A 76 -13.88 -12.99 8.18
C LYS A 76 -15.01 -12.12 8.73
N LEU A 77 -14.89 -10.81 8.55
CA LEU A 77 -15.96 -9.85 8.79
C LEU A 77 -16.42 -9.20 7.47
N GLU A 78 -17.69 -9.41 7.09
CA GLU A 78 -18.35 -8.61 6.06
C GLU A 78 -18.95 -7.37 6.70
N ALA A 79 -18.44 -6.18 6.34
CA ALA A 79 -18.74 -4.93 7.04
C ALA A 79 -19.24 -3.81 6.09
N PRO A 80 -20.42 -3.96 5.45
CA PRO A 80 -21.03 -2.86 4.70
C PRO A 80 -21.41 -1.69 5.63
N LEU A 81 -21.27 -0.46 5.15
CA LEU A 81 -21.66 0.73 5.93
C LEU A 81 -23.18 0.90 6.00
N GLY A 82 -23.91 0.46 4.96
CA GLY A 82 -25.36 0.61 4.85
C GLY A 82 -26.18 -0.64 5.19
N GLY A 83 -25.57 -1.74 5.63
CA GLY A 83 -26.24 -3.04 5.79
C GLY A 83 -25.79 -3.83 7.02
N PRO A 84 -26.43 -4.98 7.31
CA PRO A 84 -26.04 -5.82 8.43
C PRO A 84 -24.64 -6.40 8.22
N TRP A 85 -23.87 -6.46 9.30
CA TRP A 85 -22.56 -7.10 9.29
C TRP A 85 -22.69 -8.60 9.46
N LYS A 86 -21.70 -9.36 8.95
CA LYS A 86 -21.59 -10.79 9.20
C LYS A 86 -20.20 -11.16 9.67
N ALA A 87 -20.10 -11.94 10.74
CA ALA A 87 -18.88 -12.57 11.19
C ALA A 87 -18.92 -14.05 10.82
N ASP A 88 -17.92 -14.53 10.08
CA ASP A 88 -17.80 -15.92 9.65
C ASP A 88 -19.07 -16.48 8.96
N GLY A 89 -19.73 -15.61 8.19
CA GLY A 89 -20.97 -15.91 7.46
C GLY A 89 -22.26 -15.73 8.27
N TRP A 90 -22.17 -15.47 9.57
CA TRP A 90 -23.32 -15.29 10.45
C TRP A 90 -23.63 -13.81 10.71
N PRO A 91 -24.89 -13.37 10.57
CA PRO A 91 -25.28 -11.99 10.87
C PRO A 91 -24.95 -11.62 12.31
N LEU A 92 -24.30 -10.46 12.48
CA LEU A 92 -24.16 -9.85 13.79
C LEU A 92 -25.48 -9.21 14.19
N VAL A 93 -26.02 -9.66 15.31
CA VAL A 93 -27.22 -9.11 15.94
C VAL A 93 -26.81 -8.45 17.25
N HIS A 94 -27.29 -7.24 17.48
CA HIS A 94 -27.07 -6.54 18.73
C HIS A 94 -28.38 -6.55 19.53
N GLY A 95 -28.44 -7.39 20.57
CA GLY A 95 -29.70 -7.68 21.27
C GLY A 95 -30.75 -8.32 20.34
N ASP A 96 -32.01 -7.90 20.50
CA ASP A 96 -33.15 -8.45 19.72
C ASP A 96 -33.34 -7.80 18.34
N THR A 97 -32.42 -6.92 17.91
CA THR A 97 -32.54 -6.18 16.65
C THR A 97 -31.31 -6.34 15.76
N SER A 98 -31.53 -6.59 14.47
CA SER A 98 -30.47 -6.55 13.44
C SER A 98 -30.20 -5.08 13.08
N ILE A 99 -29.51 -4.38 13.98
CA ILE A 99 -28.98 -3.04 13.73
C ILE A 99 -27.53 -3.19 13.30
N ASN A 100 -27.13 -2.46 12.26
CA ASN A 100 -25.74 -2.43 11.83
C ASN A 100 -24.85 -1.94 13.00
N PRO A 101 -23.85 -2.74 13.45
CA PRO A 101 -22.95 -2.35 14.53
C PRO A 101 -22.23 -1.01 14.32
N ALA A 102 -22.07 -0.56 13.07
CA ALA A 102 -21.45 0.71 12.74
C ALA A 102 -22.37 1.94 12.89
N THR A 103 -23.66 1.77 13.15
CA THR A 103 -24.64 2.89 13.11
C THR A 103 -24.24 4.04 14.04
N ASP A 104 -23.91 3.72 15.29
CA ASP A 104 -23.52 4.72 16.28
C ASP A 104 -22.16 5.35 15.96
N ALA A 105 -21.22 4.54 15.45
CA ALA A 105 -19.91 5.00 15.00
C ALA A 105 -20.02 5.97 13.81
N LEU A 106 -20.89 5.67 12.83
CA LEU A 106 -21.16 6.54 11.68
C LEU A 106 -21.85 7.84 12.09
N SER A 107 -22.80 7.77 13.02
CA SER A 107 -23.44 8.97 13.60
C SER A 107 -22.43 9.85 14.35
N LEU A 108 -21.57 9.22 15.17
CA LEU A 108 -20.50 9.92 15.89
C LEU A 108 -19.49 10.55 14.92
N SER A 109 -19.08 9.81 13.90
CA SER A 109 -18.19 10.28 12.83
C SER A 109 -18.75 11.52 12.13
N ALA A 110 -20.03 11.51 11.73
CA ALA A 110 -20.67 12.65 11.09
C ALA A 110 -20.67 13.89 12.00
N ALA A 111 -21.00 13.70 13.29
CA ALA A 111 -20.98 14.78 14.28
C ALA A 111 -19.58 15.35 14.52
N CYS A 112 -18.57 14.47 14.64
CA CYS A 112 -17.17 14.88 14.75
C CYS A 112 -16.68 15.62 13.51
N THR A 113 -17.05 15.15 12.31
CA THR A 113 -16.68 15.77 11.03
C THR A 113 -17.23 17.20 10.94
N HIS A 114 -18.52 17.39 11.24
CA HIS A 114 -19.13 18.71 11.29
C HIS A 114 -18.41 19.62 12.29
N LYS A 115 -18.16 19.11 13.50
CA LYS A 115 -17.51 19.89 14.55
C LYS A 115 -16.07 20.29 14.19
N ILE A 116 -15.29 19.39 13.59
CA ILE A 116 -13.93 19.67 13.12
C ILE A 116 -13.95 20.73 12.00
N ALA A 117 -14.88 20.60 11.05
CA ALA A 117 -15.04 21.58 9.98
C ALA A 117 -15.40 22.97 10.51
N ASP A 118 -16.22 23.06 11.57
CA ASP A 118 -16.60 24.33 12.21
C ASP A 118 -15.41 25.01 12.91
N VAL A 119 -14.60 24.25 13.65
CA VAL A 119 -13.51 24.82 14.46
C VAL A 119 -12.21 25.02 13.70
N ALA A 120 -12.07 24.36 12.55
CA ALA A 120 -10.90 24.48 11.68
C ALA A 120 -11.31 24.50 10.20
N PRO A 121 -11.81 25.65 9.71
CA PRO A 121 -12.05 25.85 8.30
C PRO A 121 -10.75 25.62 7.52
N GLY A 122 -10.75 24.68 6.58
CA GLY A 122 -9.52 24.29 5.86
C GLY A 122 -8.71 23.16 6.50
N ALA A 123 -9.29 22.39 7.43
CA ALA A 123 -8.69 21.16 7.96
C ALA A 123 -8.35 20.09 6.90
N GLY A 124 -8.70 20.30 5.63
CA GLY A 124 -8.46 19.32 4.55
C GLY A 124 -9.41 18.13 4.66
N PRO A 125 -9.07 16.98 4.04
CA PRO A 125 -9.92 15.81 4.07
C PRO A 125 -10.02 15.25 5.49
N ILE A 126 -11.26 14.95 5.89
CA ILE A 126 -11.58 14.30 7.17
C ILE A 126 -12.02 12.87 6.86
N GLY A 127 -11.24 11.90 7.33
CA GLY A 127 -11.52 10.48 7.20
C GLY A 127 -11.97 9.86 8.52
N THR A 128 -12.62 8.71 8.45
CA THR A 128 -12.99 7.91 9.63
C THR A 128 -12.47 6.49 9.50
N ILE A 129 -11.86 5.99 10.56
CA ILE A 129 -11.52 4.59 10.75
C ILE A 129 -12.47 4.01 11.79
N ILE A 130 -13.23 3.00 11.40
CA ILE A 130 -14.00 2.15 12.31
C ILE A 130 -13.11 0.95 12.64
N ALA A 131 -12.46 1.01 13.80
CA ALA A 131 -11.61 -0.06 14.29
C ALA A 131 -12.47 -1.14 14.94
N VAL A 132 -12.41 -2.37 14.45
CA VAL A 132 -13.18 -3.51 14.99
C VAL A 132 -12.26 -4.42 15.78
N GLY A 133 -12.75 -5.03 16.85
CA GLY A 133 -11.99 -5.98 17.68
C GLY A 133 -12.94 -6.88 18.48
N PRO A 134 -12.47 -7.95 19.14
CA PRO A 134 -11.10 -8.13 19.63
C PRO A 134 -10.08 -8.65 18.60
N TYR A 135 -10.44 -9.51 17.66
CA TYR A 135 -9.55 -9.92 16.56
C TYR A 135 -10.36 -10.22 15.32
N VAL A 136 -9.92 -9.70 14.17
CA VAL A 136 -10.45 -10.07 12.86
C VAL A 136 -9.29 -10.29 11.89
N GLU A 137 -9.21 -11.48 11.29
CA GLU A 137 -8.15 -11.79 10.31
C GLU A 137 -8.36 -11.03 9.01
N THR A 138 -9.57 -11.03 8.46
CA THR A 138 -9.92 -10.33 7.22
C THR A 138 -11.19 -9.52 7.37
N VAL A 139 -11.14 -8.23 6.99
CA VAL A 139 -12.31 -7.36 6.88
C VAL A 139 -12.63 -7.11 5.41
N ASP A 140 -13.85 -7.45 5.01
CA ASP A 140 -14.40 -7.30 3.67
C ASP A 140 -15.40 -6.14 3.68
N GLN A 141 -14.93 -4.96 3.27
CA GLN A 141 -15.75 -3.77 3.07
C GLN A 141 -16.09 -3.65 1.58
N PRO A 142 -17.37 -3.48 1.19
CA PRO A 142 -17.77 -3.37 -0.20
C PRO A 142 -17.02 -2.24 -0.94
N ALA A 143 -16.65 -2.48 -2.21
CA ALA A 143 -15.92 -1.51 -3.02
C ALA A 143 -16.64 -0.15 -3.15
N ALA A 144 -17.98 -0.16 -3.16
CA ALA A 144 -18.80 1.06 -3.16
C ALA A 144 -18.59 1.91 -1.91
N ASP A 145 -18.39 1.28 -0.75
CA ASP A 145 -18.15 1.97 0.52
C ASP A 145 -16.69 2.46 0.62
N LEU A 146 -15.73 1.71 0.04
CA LEU A 146 -14.32 2.10 -0.02
C LEU A 146 -14.06 3.38 -0.84
N ALA A 147 -14.96 3.74 -1.76
CA ALA A 147 -14.89 5.02 -2.46
C ALA A 147 -15.14 6.23 -1.54
N GLY A 148 -15.77 6.01 -0.38
CA GLY A 148 -16.05 7.04 0.62
C GLY A 148 -14.88 7.34 1.56
N SER A 149 -15.16 8.15 2.60
CA SER A 149 -14.19 8.59 3.61
C SER A 149 -14.12 7.69 4.86
N VAL A 150 -14.76 6.51 4.82
CA VAL A 150 -14.82 5.59 5.96
C VAL A 150 -14.13 4.27 5.62
N ARG A 151 -13.28 3.78 6.53
CA ARG A 151 -12.62 2.46 6.45
C ARG A 151 -12.98 1.63 7.66
N VAL A 152 -13.43 0.39 7.45
CA VAL A 152 -13.60 -0.59 8.54
C VAL A 152 -12.40 -1.54 8.53
N LEU A 153 -11.76 -1.74 9.68
CA LEU A 153 -10.56 -2.59 9.77
C LEU A 153 -10.32 -3.12 11.19
N TYR A 154 -9.61 -4.24 11.30
CA TYR A 154 -8.93 -4.62 12.54
C TYR A 154 -7.63 -3.82 12.67
N PRO A 155 -7.36 -3.13 13.79
CA PRO A 155 -6.25 -2.18 13.89
C PRO A 155 -4.91 -2.90 14.07
N THR A 156 -4.20 -3.10 12.97
CA THR A 156 -2.78 -3.46 12.93
C THR A 156 -1.99 -2.28 12.39
N ALA A 157 -0.65 -2.28 12.54
CA ALA A 157 0.19 -1.23 11.96
C ALA A 157 -0.06 -1.08 10.45
N THR A 158 -0.15 -2.20 9.73
CA THR A 158 -0.36 -2.24 8.27
C THR A 158 -1.73 -1.71 7.86
N THR A 159 -2.81 -2.19 8.50
CA THR A 159 -4.17 -1.77 8.15
C THR A 159 -4.43 -0.31 8.51
N MET A 160 -3.93 0.15 9.66
CA MET A 160 -3.99 1.56 10.05
C MET A 160 -3.21 2.44 9.08
N LEU A 161 -2.01 2.02 8.66
CA LEU A 161 -1.22 2.75 7.67
C LEU A 161 -1.95 2.87 6.33
N ALA A 162 -2.47 1.77 5.80
CA ALA A 162 -3.19 1.75 4.54
C ALA A 162 -4.43 2.66 4.57
N ALA A 163 -5.24 2.57 5.63
CA ALA A 163 -6.39 3.45 5.82
C ALA A 163 -5.97 4.93 5.91
N THR A 164 -4.87 5.18 6.60
CA THR A 164 -4.35 6.52 6.78
C THR A 164 -3.90 7.14 5.47
N VAL A 165 -3.11 6.43 4.65
CA VAL A 165 -2.69 6.89 3.31
C VAL A 165 -3.89 7.09 2.39
N SER A 166 -4.89 6.20 2.45
CA SER A 166 -6.08 6.29 1.62
C SER A 166 -6.98 7.50 1.96
N LEU A 167 -7.00 7.92 3.23
CA LEU A 167 -7.89 8.98 3.71
C LEU A 167 -7.20 10.37 3.82
N ALA A 168 -5.88 10.40 3.98
CA ALA A 168 -5.06 11.61 4.15
C ALA A 168 -4.61 12.25 2.82
N THR A 169 -5.56 12.64 1.97
CA THR A 169 -5.28 12.92 0.55
C THR A 169 -5.02 14.39 0.20
N ALA A 170 -4.85 15.29 1.17
CA ALA A 170 -4.61 16.70 0.85
C ALA A 170 -3.33 16.87 0.01
N ALA A 171 -3.41 17.70 -1.03
CA ALA A 171 -2.29 17.97 -1.93
C ALA A 171 -1.12 18.66 -1.23
N ARG A 172 -1.42 19.52 -0.24
CA ARG A 172 -0.42 20.31 0.49
C ARG A 172 -0.42 19.93 1.97
N PRO A 173 0.76 19.86 2.60
CA PRO A 173 0.86 19.66 4.04
C PRO A 173 0.36 20.91 4.78
N ARG A 174 -0.31 20.68 5.90
CA ARG A 174 -0.73 21.71 6.86
C ARG A 174 0.48 22.34 7.54
N SER A 175 0.40 23.64 7.82
CA SER A 175 1.45 24.33 8.57
C SER A 175 1.47 23.96 10.05
N VAL A 176 2.62 24.18 10.69
CA VAL A 176 2.78 24.01 12.14
C VAL A 176 1.75 24.86 12.91
N GLN A 177 1.51 26.09 12.46
CA GLN A 177 0.53 26.98 13.10
C GLN A 177 -0.89 26.40 13.00
N GLN A 178 -1.32 26.03 11.80
CA GLN A 178 -2.63 25.43 11.58
C GLN A 178 -2.81 24.12 12.37
N ALA A 179 -1.74 23.32 12.49
CA ALA A 179 -1.76 22.10 13.29
C ALA A 179 -1.95 22.41 14.79
N ARG A 180 -1.26 23.43 15.33
CA ARG A 180 -1.43 23.87 16.73
C ARG A 180 -2.83 24.37 17.01
N GLU A 181 -3.37 25.21 16.13
CA GLU A 181 -4.73 25.74 16.26
C GLU A 181 -5.77 24.61 16.27
N LEU A 182 -5.63 23.65 15.36
CA LEU A 182 -6.50 22.47 15.30
C LEU A 182 -6.36 21.59 16.55
N ILE A 183 -5.14 21.32 17.01
CA ILE A 183 -4.93 20.52 18.23
C ILE A 183 -5.53 21.23 19.44
N ALA A 184 -5.32 22.54 19.60
CA ALA A 184 -5.86 23.31 20.71
C ALA A 184 -7.40 23.33 20.68
N ALA A 185 -8.01 23.38 19.50
CA ALA A 185 -9.46 23.32 19.35
C ALA A 185 -10.04 21.95 19.71
N LEU A 186 -9.33 20.86 19.40
CA LEU A 186 -9.80 19.48 19.63
C LEU A 186 -9.43 18.90 21.00
N ALA A 187 -8.35 19.40 21.58
CA ALA A 187 -7.80 18.95 22.84
C ALA A 187 -7.21 20.14 23.61
N PRO A 188 -8.07 20.98 24.20
CA PRO A 188 -7.62 22.18 24.92
C PRO A 188 -6.70 21.87 26.11
N ASP A 189 -6.83 20.67 26.69
CA ASP A 189 -6.00 20.19 27.80
C ASP A 189 -4.67 19.55 27.34
N ALA A 190 -4.42 19.47 26.03
CA ALA A 190 -3.18 18.91 25.51
C ALA A 190 -1.98 19.84 25.82
N PRO A 191 -0.82 19.29 26.21
CA PRO A 191 0.38 20.08 26.38
C PRO A 191 0.77 20.81 25.09
N PRO A 192 1.28 22.06 25.17
CA PRO A 192 1.72 22.78 23.99
C PRO A 192 2.88 22.04 23.32
N MET A 193 2.80 21.88 22.00
CA MET A 193 3.82 21.17 21.23
C MET A 193 4.85 22.15 20.62
N PRO A 194 6.15 21.93 20.87
CA PRO A 194 7.21 22.76 20.30
C PRO A 194 7.26 22.60 18.78
N GLU A 195 7.78 23.62 18.11
CA GLU A 195 7.74 23.71 16.65
C GLU A 195 8.56 22.60 15.98
N GLU A 196 9.77 22.38 16.49
CA GLU A 196 10.66 21.31 16.05
C GLU A 196 9.98 19.93 16.09
N MET A 197 9.12 19.70 17.08
CA MET A 197 8.37 18.46 17.20
C MET A 197 7.34 18.32 16.09
N LEU A 198 6.58 19.36 15.80
CA LEU A 198 5.57 19.34 14.73
C LEU A 198 6.24 19.27 13.34
N LEU A 199 7.34 19.98 13.13
CA LEU A 199 8.16 19.81 11.91
C LEU A 199 8.64 18.36 11.76
N GLY A 200 9.09 17.73 12.86
CA GLY A 200 9.48 16.32 12.89
C GLY A 200 8.33 15.33 12.62
N GLU A 201 7.08 15.75 12.75
CA GLU A 201 5.88 14.98 12.38
C GLU A 201 5.41 15.27 10.93
N GLY A 202 6.14 16.09 10.17
CA GLY A 202 5.87 16.34 8.74
C GLY A 202 4.97 17.54 8.44
N PHE A 203 4.66 18.39 9.43
CA PHE A 203 3.97 19.66 9.20
C PHE A 203 4.90 20.70 8.54
N SER A 204 4.36 21.64 7.75
CA SER A 204 5.16 22.66 7.07
C SER A 204 5.49 23.86 7.97
N ALA A 205 6.69 24.44 7.80
CA ALA A 205 7.05 25.69 8.48
C ALA A 205 6.27 26.91 7.94
N TYR A 206 5.81 26.84 6.69
CA TYR A 206 5.14 27.94 6.00
C TYR A 206 3.63 27.70 5.91
N SER A 207 2.84 28.74 6.17
CA SER A 207 1.42 28.83 5.80
C SER A 207 1.29 29.40 4.38
N ASP A 208 0.37 28.85 3.59
CA ASP A 208 0.09 29.31 2.22
C ASP A 208 -0.55 30.73 2.15
N ASP A 209 -0.68 31.44 3.29
CA ASP A 209 -1.21 32.81 3.35
C ASP A 209 -0.15 33.89 3.02
N GLU A 210 1.13 33.54 2.82
CA GLU A 210 2.06 34.47 2.18
C GLU A 210 1.94 34.38 0.66
N PRO A 211 1.64 35.49 -0.05
CA PRO A 211 1.70 35.49 -1.49
C PRO A 211 3.16 35.21 -1.87
N THR A 212 3.38 34.07 -2.49
CA THR A 212 4.67 33.71 -3.08
C THR A 212 5.00 34.77 -4.12
N VAL A 213 5.77 35.79 -3.71
CA VAL A 213 6.55 36.59 -4.64
C VAL A 213 7.44 35.57 -5.34
N VAL A 214 7.09 35.25 -6.58
CA VAL A 214 7.98 34.59 -7.52
C VAL A 214 9.22 35.47 -7.57
N ARG A 215 10.23 35.13 -6.79
CA ARG A 215 11.57 35.67 -6.95
C ARG A 215 12.07 35.02 -8.23
N GLU A 216 11.77 35.66 -9.35
CA GLU A 216 12.39 35.33 -10.63
C GLU A 216 13.90 35.30 -10.41
N ASN A 217 14.47 34.11 -10.56
CA ASN A 217 15.89 33.91 -10.57
C ASN A 217 16.43 34.62 -11.83
N PRO A 218 17.26 35.68 -11.73
CA PRO A 218 17.64 36.51 -12.89
C PRO A 218 18.66 35.84 -13.82
N LEU A 219 18.73 34.49 -13.82
CA LEU A 219 19.67 33.70 -14.62
C LEU A 219 19.03 32.87 -15.74
N VAL A 220 17.71 33.01 -15.99
CA VAL A 220 17.06 32.39 -17.15
C VAL A 220 16.75 33.46 -18.21
N ALA A 221 17.81 33.97 -18.84
CA ALA A 221 17.72 34.66 -20.11
C ALA A 221 18.90 34.22 -21.00
N ILE A 222 18.81 33.00 -21.53
CA ILE A 222 19.67 32.57 -22.63
C ILE A 222 18.80 32.56 -23.89
N ALA A 223 19.09 33.48 -24.80
CA ALA A 223 18.47 33.58 -26.12
C ALA A 223 18.76 32.33 -26.97
N PRO A 224 17.87 31.94 -27.90
CA PRO A 224 18.11 30.82 -28.80
C PRO A 224 19.21 31.17 -29.81
N THR A 225 20.34 30.47 -29.75
CA THR A 225 21.44 30.59 -30.72
C THR A 225 21.08 29.86 -32.01
N VAL A 226 21.11 30.60 -33.12
CA VAL A 226 20.93 30.11 -34.50
C VAL A 226 22.14 29.28 -34.94
N PRO A 227 21.99 28.12 -35.61
CA PRO A 227 23.13 27.37 -36.15
C PRO A 227 23.78 28.06 -37.36
N VAL A 228 25.11 28.12 -37.34
CA VAL A 228 25.97 28.65 -38.40
C VAL A 228 25.93 27.76 -39.65
N GLN A 229 25.62 28.34 -40.81
CA GLN A 229 25.68 27.71 -42.12
C GLN A 229 27.13 27.47 -42.59
N HIS A 230 27.41 26.26 -43.11
CA HIS A 230 28.66 25.93 -43.82
C HIS A 230 28.53 26.18 -45.34
N PRO A 231 29.59 26.63 -46.03
CA PRO A 231 29.53 26.98 -47.44
C PRO A 231 29.82 25.80 -48.39
N GLY A 232 28.83 25.50 -49.26
CA GLY A 232 28.99 25.28 -50.70
C GLY A 232 29.60 23.99 -51.24
N LYS A 233 28.83 23.26 -52.07
CA LYS A 233 29.26 22.84 -53.42
C LYS A 233 28.09 22.44 -54.35
N LEU A 234 27.84 23.34 -55.30
CA LEU A 234 27.56 23.18 -56.74
C LEU A 234 26.29 22.49 -57.29
N LYS A 235 25.61 23.31 -58.11
CA LYS A 235 24.46 23.15 -59.03
C LYS A 235 24.60 22.09 -60.14
N ARG A 236 23.47 21.48 -60.54
CA ARG A 236 22.99 21.37 -61.96
C ARG A 236 21.49 21.01 -62.01
N PRO A 237 20.78 21.17 -63.14
CA PRO A 237 19.60 22.05 -63.22
C PRO A 237 18.27 21.31 -63.43
N ALA A 238 17.19 22.01 -63.11
CA ALA A 238 15.80 21.59 -63.26
C ALA A 238 15.24 21.83 -64.69
N LYS A 239 14.26 21.00 -65.07
CA LYS A 239 13.07 21.35 -65.87
C LYS A 239 12.07 20.17 -65.87
N PRO A 240 10.76 20.35 -66.16
CA PRO A 240 9.80 21.34 -65.68
C PRO A 240 8.57 20.70 -64.99
N ALA A 241 7.77 21.56 -64.36
CA ALA A 241 6.53 21.29 -63.62
C ALA A 241 5.38 20.65 -64.44
N VAL A 242 4.55 19.90 -63.72
CA VAL A 242 3.17 19.47 -64.07
C VAL A 242 2.28 19.73 -62.82
N PRO A 243 1.03 20.21 -62.98
CA PRO A 243 0.30 20.98 -61.96
C PRO A 243 -0.46 20.12 -60.92
N PRO A 244 -0.89 20.71 -59.78
CA PRO A 244 -1.62 19.98 -58.76
C PRO A 244 -3.10 19.74 -59.14
N ALA A 245 -3.56 18.51 -58.87
CA ALA A 245 -4.95 18.07 -58.94
C ALA A 245 -5.72 18.44 -57.65
N PRO A 246 -7.06 18.37 -57.64
CA PRO A 246 -7.92 19.37 -57.00
C PRO A 246 -8.27 19.09 -55.54
N THR A 247 -8.64 20.18 -54.88
CA THR A 247 -9.29 20.31 -53.57
C THR A 247 -10.56 19.46 -53.46
N VAL A 248 -10.59 18.56 -52.47
CA VAL A 248 -11.79 17.83 -52.05
C VAL A 248 -12.58 18.70 -51.07
N LYS A 249 -13.82 19.02 -51.45
CA LYS A 249 -14.86 19.65 -50.62
C LYS A 249 -15.21 18.77 -49.40
N PRO A 250 -15.47 19.36 -48.22
CA PRO A 250 -16.14 18.65 -47.13
C PRO A 250 -17.61 18.38 -47.49
N ALA A 251 -18.02 17.11 -47.39
CA ALA A 251 -19.39 16.68 -47.60
C ALA A 251 -20.29 17.03 -46.40
N GLN A 252 -21.51 17.43 -46.74
CA GLN A 252 -22.60 17.81 -45.87
C GLN A 252 -23.21 16.65 -45.06
N ALA A 253 -23.61 17.00 -43.84
CA ALA A 253 -24.88 16.72 -43.17
C ALA A 253 -25.45 15.29 -43.20
N ALA A 254 -25.34 14.62 -42.05
CA ALA A 254 -26.24 13.56 -41.63
C ALA A 254 -27.63 14.13 -41.24
N PRO A 255 -28.73 13.35 -41.38
CA PRO A 255 -30.10 13.83 -41.17
C PRO A 255 -30.45 14.05 -39.68
N PRO A 256 -31.40 14.96 -39.37
CA PRO A 256 -31.79 15.25 -38.00
C PRO A 256 -32.58 14.09 -37.37
N VAL A 257 -32.16 13.70 -36.17
CA VAL A 257 -32.89 12.83 -35.26
C VAL A 257 -34.23 13.49 -34.92
N ARG A 258 -35.33 12.74 -35.10
CA ARG A 258 -36.69 13.16 -34.74
C ARG A 258 -36.76 13.52 -33.25
N GLN A 259 -37.16 14.75 -32.97
CA GLN A 259 -37.50 15.22 -31.64
C GLN A 259 -38.75 14.47 -31.14
N ALA A 260 -38.65 13.87 -29.95
CA ALA A 260 -39.79 13.33 -29.22
C ALA A 260 -40.69 14.48 -28.72
N PRO A 261 -42.02 14.31 -28.70
CA PRO A 261 -42.93 15.36 -28.25
C PRO A 261 -42.84 15.61 -26.73
N PRO A 262 -43.16 16.84 -26.27
CA PRO A 262 -43.11 17.19 -24.86
C PRO A 262 -44.23 16.47 -24.08
N VAL A 263 -43.84 15.78 -23.01
CA VAL A 263 -44.76 15.18 -22.05
C VAL A 263 -45.41 16.29 -21.21
N GLN A 264 -46.72 16.48 -21.39
CA GLN A 264 -47.55 17.32 -20.53
C GLN A 264 -47.74 16.68 -19.15
N PRO A 265 -47.78 17.46 -18.05
CA PRO A 265 -48.09 16.93 -16.73
C PRO A 265 -49.60 16.65 -16.62
N ALA A 266 -49.98 15.38 -16.71
CA ALA A 266 -51.32 14.94 -16.37
C ALA A 266 -51.51 14.98 -14.84
N ARG A 267 -52.24 15.99 -14.37
CA ARG A 267 -52.97 15.93 -13.09
C ARG A 267 -54.04 14.84 -13.22
N GLN A 268 -53.82 13.69 -12.60
CA GLN A 268 -54.90 12.76 -12.26
C GLN A 268 -54.85 12.45 -10.77
N ALA A 269 -55.86 12.97 -10.08
CA ALA A 269 -56.24 12.59 -8.74
C ALA A 269 -56.67 11.13 -8.75
N VAL A 270 -55.90 10.26 -8.09
CA VAL A 270 -56.34 8.91 -7.76
C VAL A 270 -57.02 8.99 -6.41
N ALA A 271 -58.34 8.81 -6.42
CA ALA A 271 -59.16 8.64 -5.24
C ALA A 271 -58.66 7.42 -4.43
N ALA A 272 -58.24 7.66 -3.19
CA ALA A 272 -57.91 6.63 -2.24
C ALA A 272 -59.15 5.77 -1.93
N LYS A 273 -59.06 4.47 -2.17
CA LYS A 273 -60.02 3.50 -1.62
C LYS A 273 -59.79 3.40 -0.10
N PRO A 274 -60.84 3.42 0.74
CA PRO A 274 -60.69 3.25 2.18
C PRO A 274 -60.16 1.85 2.50
N VAL A 275 -59.05 1.80 3.24
CA VAL A 275 -58.54 0.58 3.87
C VAL A 275 -59.49 0.23 5.04
N PRO A 276 -60.04 -1.00 5.13
CA PRO A 276 -60.84 -1.40 6.27
C PRO A 276 -59.98 -1.48 7.55
N PRO A 277 -60.52 -1.13 8.73
CA PRO A 277 -59.75 -1.18 9.97
C PRO A 277 -59.38 -2.62 10.30
N VAL A 278 -58.07 -2.87 10.44
CA VAL A 278 -57.53 -4.10 11.00
C VAL A 278 -58.01 -4.20 12.45
N ARG A 279 -58.84 -5.21 12.74
CA ARG A 279 -59.19 -5.61 14.10
C ARG A 279 -57.90 -6.00 14.82
N GLN A 280 -57.57 -5.26 15.87
CA GLN A 280 -56.58 -5.68 16.87
C GLN A 280 -57.09 -6.95 17.54
N ALA A 281 -56.35 -8.06 17.37
CA ALA A 281 -56.53 -9.25 18.18
C ALA A 281 -56.02 -8.97 19.60
N PRO A 282 -56.73 -9.41 20.65
CA PRO A 282 -56.24 -9.28 22.02
C PRO A 282 -54.97 -10.11 22.23
N PRO A 283 -54.04 -9.69 23.11
CA PRO A 283 -52.81 -10.41 23.37
C PRO A 283 -53.10 -11.82 23.94
N PRO A 284 -52.38 -12.86 23.49
CA PRO A 284 -52.49 -14.18 24.11
C PRO A 284 -51.97 -14.11 25.55
N ALA A 285 -52.77 -14.67 26.47
CA ALA A 285 -52.46 -14.81 27.87
C ALA A 285 -51.13 -15.55 28.08
N ALA A 286 -50.36 -15.08 29.05
CA ALA A 286 -49.11 -15.67 29.49
C ALA A 286 -49.26 -17.18 29.77
N ALA A 287 -48.50 -17.99 29.03
CA ALA A 287 -48.31 -19.39 29.37
C ALA A 287 -47.45 -19.49 30.65
N PRO A 288 -47.79 -20.38 31.60
CA PRO A 288 -47.01 -20.58 32.81
C PRO A 288 -45.62 -21.18 32.50
N ALA A 289 -44.63 -20.75 33.28
CA ALA A 289 -43.23 -21.13 33.19
C ALA A 289 -43.02 -22.66 33.23
N PRO A 290 -42.06 -23.21 32.46
CA PRO A 290 -41.68 -24.62 32.58
C PRO A 290 -40.92 -24.86 33.90
N ALA A 291 -41.33 -25.92 34.59
CA ALA A 291 -40.70 -26.40 35.83
C ALA A 291 -39.26 -26.89 35.58
N PRO A 292 -38.39 -26.92 36.62
CA PRO A 292 -36.99 -27.32 36.50
C PRO A 292 -36.86 -28.80 36.11
N ALA A 293 -36.07 -29.08 35.06
CA ALA A 293 -35.74 -30.44 34.66
C ALA A 293 -34.80 -31.11 35.66
N GLU A 294 -35.17 -32.31 36.10
CA GLU A 294 -34.32 -33.27 36.82
C GLU A 294 -33.08 -33.66 35.99
N PRO A 295 -31.96 -34.01 36.65
CA PRO A 295 -30.69 -34.29 35.98
C PRO A 295 -30.67 -35.68 35.33
N ALA A 296 -30.31 -35.73 34.05
CA ALA A 296 -30.11 -36.97 33.29
C ALA A 296 -28.83 -37.74 33.72
N PRO A 297 -28.78 -39.07 33.53
CA PRO A 297 -27.86 -39.97 34.21
C PRO A 297 -26.44 -40.03 33.60
N LYS A 298 -25.47 -40.36 34.47
CA LYS A 298 -24.06 -40.61 34.14
C LYS A 298 -23.91 -41.82 33.20
N GLY A 299 -23.33 -41.59 32.02
CA GLY A 299 -22.83 -42.63 31.12
C GLY A 299 -21.37 -43.01 31.41
N PRO A 300 -20.92 -44.23 31.01
CA PRO A 300 -19.85 -44.98 31.67
C PRO A 300 -18.42 -44.68 31.18
N HIS A 301 -17.47 -45.09 32.02
CA HIS A 301 -16.03 -45.00 31.85
C HIS A 301 -15.45 -45.90 30.73
N GLN A 302 -14.43 -45.35 30.06
CA GLN A 302 -13.24 -45.98 29.46
C GLN A 302 -13.37 -46.91 28.23
N SER A 303 -12.59 -46.58 27.19
CA SER A 303 -11.48 -47.46 26.80
C SER A 303 -10.32 -46.65 26.18
N LYS A 304 -9.09 -46.96 26.61
CA LYS A 304 -7.83 -46.51 26.01
C LYS A 304 -7.42 -47.57 24.98
N THR A 305 -7.15 -47.17 23.74
CA THR A 305 -6.46 -48.05 22.77
C THR A 305 -5.51 -47.26 21.86
N VAL A 306 -4.22 -47.57 22.08
CA VAL A 306 -3.09 -47.72 21.14
C VAL A 306 -2.65 -46.52 20.28
N LYS A 307 -1.81 -45.67 20.90
CA LYS A 307 -0.85 -44.77 20.24
C LYS A 307 0.45 -45.51 19.93
N TRP A 308 0.58 -46.28 18.85
CA TRP A 308 1.91 -46.78 18.41
C TRP A 308 2.09 -46.96 16.90
N LEU A 309 1.14 -46.51 16.07
CA LEU A 309 1.22 -46.66 14.61
C LEU A 309 1.93 -45.55 13.80
N PRO A 310 2.36 -44.37 14.33
CA PRO A 310 3.00 -43.36 13.47
C PRO A 310 4.53 -43.47 13.38
N LEU A 311 5.19 -44.32 14.19
CA LEU A 311 6.67 -44.43 14.19
C LEU A 311 7.23 -45.33 13.07
N ALA A 312 6.45 -46.30 12.59
CA ALA A 312 6.88 -47.18 11.49
C ALA A 312 6.90 -46.48 10.13
N ALA A 313 6.01 -45.51 9.91
CA ALA A 313 5.93 -44.76 8.65
C ALA A 313 7.10 -43.78 8.46
N ILE A 314 7.59 -43.17 9.55
CA ILE A 314 8.72 -42.24 9.51
C ILE A 314 10.05 -42.99 9.28
N GLY A 315 10.22 -44.18 9.87
CA GLY A 315 11.41 -45.02 9.65
C GLY A 315 11.56 -45.48 8.19
N LEU A 316 10.45 -45.88 7.56
CA LEU A 316 10.45 -46.29 6.15
C LEU A 316 10.85 -45.13 5.21
N LEU A 317 10.41 -43.92 5.52
CA LEU A 317 10.66 -42.73 4.71
C LEU A 317 12.15 -42.32 4.78
N ILE A 318 12.79 -42.45 5.95
CA ILE A 318 14.23 -42.21 6.12
C ILE A 318 15.07 -43.24 5.37
N VAL A 319 14.69 -44.52 5.41
CA VAL A 319 15.42 -45.58 4.68
C VAL A 319 15.34 -45.39 3.17
N LEU A 320 14.17 -44.99 2.65
CA LEU A 320 14.00 -44.68 1.23
C LEU A 320 14.80 -43.44 0.79
N LEU A 321 14.94 -42.45 1.68
CA LEU A 321 15.72 -41.24 1.40
C LEU A 321 17.24 -41.53 1.36
N VAL A 322 17.73 -42.42 2.23
CA VAL A 322 19.14 -42.86 2.24
C VAL A 322 19.45 -43.78 1.05
N ALA A 323 18.51 -44.63 0.64
CA ALA A 323 18.65 -45.47 -0.55
C ALA A 323 18.71 -44.63 -1.84
N ALA A 324 17.94 -43.55 -1.94
CA ALA A 324 17.97 -42.65 -3.11
C ALA A 324 19.30 -41.89 -3.27
N ILE A 325 19.96 -41.54 -2.16
CA ILE A 325 21.27 -40.86 -2.18
C ILE A 325 22.40 -41.84 -2.58
N SER A 326 22.21 -43.15 -2.39
CA SER A 326 23.25 -44.16 -2.62
C SER A 326 23.39 -44.60 -4.09
N VAL A 327 22.48 -44.22 -4.98
CA VAL A 327 22.46 -44.69 -6.39
C VAL A 327 23.03 -43.66 -7.38
N ALA A 328 23.40 -42.45 -6.94
CA ALA A 328 23.95 -41.41 -7.82
C ALA A 328 25.48 -41.26 -7.76
N SER A 329 26.17 -42.08 -6.95
CA SER A 329 27.63 -41.99 -6.75
C SER A 329 28.29 -43.33 -7.00
N GLY A 330 28.20 -43.82 -8.24
CA GLY A 330 28.96 -44.97 -8.74
C GLY A 330 29.60 -44.60 -10.07
N GLY A 331 30.90 -44.33 -10.05
CA GLY A 331 31.68 -43.92 -11.21
C GLY A 331 33.18 -43.96 -10.93
N ASP A 332 33.65 -45.21 -10.75
CA ASP A 332 34.95 -45.80 -11.08
C ASP A 332 36.29 -45.24 -10.55
N ASP A 333 36.98 -46.15 -9.85
CA ASP A 333 38.37 -46.11 -9.41
C ASP A 333 39.37 -46.07 -10.57
N THR A 334 40.41 -45.24 -10.47
CA THR A 334 41.78 -45.71 -10.75
C THR A 334 42.83 -44.83 -10.05
N ALA A 335 43.54 -45.44 -9.11
CA ALA A 335 44.70 -44.85 -8.46
C ALA A 335 45.88 -44.71 -9.44
N SER A 336 46.52 -43.55 -9.46
CA SER A 336 47.91 -43.39 -9.89
C SER A 336 48.56 -42.24 -9.12
N THR A 337 49.57 -42.60 -8.33
CA THR A 337 50.47 -41.75 -7.56
C THR A 337 51.31 -40.86 -8.48
N GLN A 338 51.23 -39.53 -8.32
CA GLN A 338 52.28 -38.61 -8.81
C GLN A 338 52.37 -37.32 -7.98
N SER A 339 53.61 -36.91 -7.75
CA SER A 339 54.15 -35.81 -6.91
C SER A 339 53.57 -34.41 -7.15
N PRO A 340 53.72 -33.46 -6.19
CA PRO A 340 53.10 -32.13 -6.27
C PRO A 340 53.82 -31.19 -7.26
N PRO A 341 53.07 -30.39 -8.06
CA PRO A 341 53.63 -29.27 -8.81
C PRO A 341 53.64 -27.96 -7.98
N PRO A 342 54.50 -26.98 -8.33
CA PRO A 342 54.82 -25.79 -7.53
C PRO A 342 53.71 -24.72 -7.51
N PRO A 343 53.75 -23.74 -6.58
CA PRO A 343 52.67 -22.75 -6.45
C PRO A 343 52.67 -21.76 -7.63
N THR A 344 51.59 -21.77 -8.42
CA THR A 344 51.27 -20.69 -9.38
C THR A 344 50.45 -19.59 -8.68
N PRO A 345 50.61 -18.32 -9.09
CA PRO A 345 50.19 -17.15 -8.33
C PRO A 345 48.67 -16.94 -8.37
N ALA A 346 48.15 -16.31 -7.32
CA ALA A 346 46.75 -15.98 -7.14
C ALA A 346 46.17 -15.28 -8.38
N THR A 347 45.14 -15.89 -8.96
CA THR A 347 44.28 -15.25 -9.96
C THR A 347 43.57 -14.08 -9.27
N SER A 348 43.84 -12.86 -9.74
CA SER A 348 43.10 -11.67 -9.31
C SER A 348 41.63 -11.79 -9.76
N PRO A 349 40.65 -11.38 -8.95
CA PRO A 349 39.24 -11.39 -9.33
C PRO A 349 38.99 -10.54 -10.60
N PRO A 350 38.02 -10.92 -11.46
CA PRO A 350 37.73 -10.19 -12.68
C PRO A 350 37.34 -8.73 -12.37
N PRO A 351 37.74 -7.76 -13.22
CA PRO A 351 37.39 -6.36 -13.03
C PRO A 351 35.86 -6.18 -13.12
N PRO A 352 35.26 -5.29 -12.30
CA PRO A 352 33.83 -5.02 -12.39
C PRO A 352 33.50 -4.47 -13.77
N SER A 353 32.52 -5.07 -14.44
CA SER A 353 31.99 -4.55 -15.70
C SER A 353 31.30 -3.22 -15.43
N SER A 354 31.81 -2.14 -16.02
CA SER A 354 31.20 -0.82 -16.00
C SER A 354 30.59 -0.49 -17.35
N SER A 355 29.34 -0.04 -17.34
CA SER A 355 28.65 0.52 -18.50
C SER A 355 28.32 1.98 -18.22
N ALA A 356 28.52 2.83 -19.22
CA ALA A 356 28.16 4.24 -19.16
C ALA A 356 26.99 4.49 -20.13
N VAL A 357 25.86 4.94 -19.59
CA VAL A 357 24.70 5.39 -20.37
C VAL A 357 24.42 6.82 -19.89
N GLU A 358 24.36 7.79 -20.80
CA GLU A 358 23.95 9.17 -20.49
C GLU A 358 24.72 9.84 -19.31
N ASN A 359 26.05 9.66 -19.21
CA ASN A 359 26.91 10.12 -18.10
C ASN A 359 26.63 9.50 -16.72
N ILE A 360 25.89 8.39 -16.68
CA ILE A 360 25.66 7.59 -15.48
C ILE A 360 26.56 6.37 -15.55
N GLN A 361 27.40 6.19 -14.53
CA GLN A 361 28.23 5.00 -14.42
C GLN A 361 27.53 3.96 -13.56
N PHE A 362 27.53 2.70 -14.00
CA PHE A 362 27.05 1.57 -13.21
C PHE A 362 28.20 0.60 -12.96
N THR A 363 28.36 0.16 -11.72
CA THR A 363 29.37 -0.80 -11.28
C THR A 363 28.65 -1.96 -10.62
N SER A 364 28.70 -3.15 -11.23
CA SER A 364 28.06 -4.35 -10.67
C SER A 364 28.61 -4.67 -9.28
N ARG A 365 27.71 -5.00 -8.36
CA ARG A 365 28.03 -5.40 -6.99
C ARG A 365 27.71 -6.87 -6.75
N ALA A 366 26.51 -7.29 -7.15
CA ALA A 366 26.03 -8.64 -6.96
C ALA A 366 25.05 -9.00 -8.06
N SER A 367 24.93 -10.29 -8.37
CA SER A 367 23.85 -10.81 -9.19
C SER A 367 23.54 -12.26 -8.80
N ALA A 368 22.28 -12.66 -8.93
CA ALA A 368 21.83 -14.02 -8.62
C ALA A 368 20.58 -14.40 -9.42
N SER A 369 20.34 -15.69 -9.57
CA SER A 369 19.11 -16.26 -10.09
C SER A 369 18.52 -17.30 -9.13
N ASP A 370 17.19 -17.40 -9.07
CA ASP A 370 16.47 -18.39 -8.27
C ASP A 370 15.11 -18.72 -8.94
N GLN A 371 14.52 -19.83 -8.54
CA GLN A 371 13.15 -20.26 -8.89
C GLN A 371 12.14 -19.89 -7.80
N LYS A 372 12.60 -19.60 -6.57
CA LYS A 372 11.75 -19.22 -5.44
C LYS A 372 11.51 -17.71 -5.40
N CYS A 373 10.75 -17.16 -6.36
CA CYS A 373 10.60 -15.70 -6.46
C CYS A 373 10.00 -15.04 -5.21
N ALA A 374 9.00 -15.66 -4.59
CA ALA A 374 8.32 -15.10 -3.42
C ALA A 374 9.22 -14.95 -2.18
N SER A 375 10.29 -15.75 -2.03
CA SER A 375 11.22 -15.59 -0.91
C SER A 375 12.11 -14.37 -1.04
N HIS A 376 12.24 -13.83 -2.26
CA HIS A 376 13.06 -12.66 -2.58
C HIS A 376 12.20 -11.39 -2.74
N ALA A 377 10.95 -11.42 -2.28
CA ALA A 377 9.99 -10.34 -2.44
C ALA A 377 9.39 -9.92 -1.11
N TYR A 378 8.81 -8.72 -1.05
CA TYR A 378 8.06 -8.21 0.09
C TYR A 378 6.79 -7.47 -0.35
N GLY A 379 5.85 -7.27 0.58
CA GLY A 379 4.58 -6.56 0.31
C GLY A 379 3.64 -7.31 -0.64
N ASP A 380 2.81 -6.58 -1.37
CA ASP A 380 1.85 -7.13 -2.32
C ASP A 380 2.54 -7.86 -3.51
N VAL A 381 3.75 -7.43 -3.88
CA VAL A 381 4.61 -8.14 -4.86
C VAL A 381 4.89 -9.56 -4.38
N GLN A 382 5.18 -9.76 -3.09
CA GLN A 382 5.35 -11.09 -2.50
C GLN A 382 4.06 -11.90 -2.53
N SER A 383 2.94 -11.31 -2.11
CA SER A 383 1.63 -11.97 -2.13
C SER A 383 1.20 -12.34 -3.55
N SER A 384 1.54 -11.53 -4.55
CA SER A 384 1.30 -11.83 -5.96
C SER A 384 2.09 -13.06 -6.40
N LEU A 385 3.37 -13.16 -6.03
CA LEU A 385 4.25 -14.29 -6.37
C LEU A 385 3.93 -15.57 -5.60
N GLN A 386 3.29 -15.46 -4.42
CA GLN A 386 2.79 -16.62 -3.68
C GLN A 386 1.53 -17.20 -4.33
N ARG A 387 0.66 -16.35 -4.90
CA ARG A 387 -0.55 -16.78 -5.60
C ARG A 387 -0.27 -17.27 -7.02
N THR A 388 0.66 -16.62 -7.71
CA THR A 388 1.03 -16.92 -9.09
C THR A 388 2.49 -17.30 -9.12
N SER A 389 2.77 -18.59 -9.32
CA SER A 389 4.14 -19.09 -9.43
C SER A 389 4.84 -18.47 -10.63
N CYS A 390 6.01 -17.89 -10.40
CA CYS A 390 6.94 -17.50 -11.46
C CYS A 390 7.70 -18.72 -12.01
N ALA A 391 8.26 -18.58 -13.21
CA ALA A 391 9.24 -19.50 -13.78
C ALA A 391 10.69 -19.19 -13.36
N GLY A 392 10.93 -18.03 -12.75
CA GLY A 392 12.23 -17.66 -12.21
C GLY A 392 12.36 -16.18 -11.93
N VAL A 393 13.37 -15.83 -11.15
CA VAL A 393 13.79 -14.45 -10.90
C VAL A 393 15.29 -14.32 -11.09
N LYS A 394 15.72 -13.29 -11.82
CA LYS A 394 17.10 -12.82 -11.91
C LYS A 394 17.21 -11.46 -11.24
N ARG A 395 18.23 -11.26 -10.41
CA ARG A 395 18.43 -10.03 -9.62
C ARG A 395 19.85 -9.54 -9.79
N ALA A 396 20.04 -8.24 -9.83
CA ALA A 396 21.35 -7.60 -9.86
C ALA A 396 21.35 -6.28 -9.10
N SER A 397 22.47 -5.98 -8.46
CA SER A 397 22.70 -4.75 -7.70
C SER A 397 23.89 -4.02 -8.29
N PHE A 398 23.77 -2.70 -8.44
CA PHE A 398 24.82 -1.83 -8.98
C PHE A 398 25.04 -0.63 -8.08
N ALA A 399 26.30 -0.31 -7.80
CA ALA A 399 26.66 1.03 -7.37
C ALA A 399 26.67 1.95 -8.60
N SER A 400 26.20 3.18 -8.45
CA SER A 400 26.11 4.13 -9.52
C SER A 400 26.54 5.53 -9.11
N SER A 401 26.89 6.36 -10.09
CA SER A 401 27.12 7.79 -9.93
C SER A 401 26.27 8.52 -10.95
N ILE A 402 25.30 9.30 -10.47
CA ILE A 402 24.38 10.10 -11.28
C ILE A 402 24.73 11.56 -11.03
N ASP A 403 25.21 12.28 -12.05
CA ASP A 403 25.66 13.67 -11.94
C ASP A 403 26.71 13.90 -10.83
N GLY A 404 27.57 12.91 -10.60
CA GLY A 404 28.61 12.94 -9.58
C GLY A 404 28.14 12.61 -8.16
N ARG A 405 26.85 12.31 -7.96
CA ARG A 405 26.29 11.86 -6.69
C ARG A 405 26.15 10.33 -6.69
N ALA A 406 26.65 9.71 -5.62
CA ALA A 406 26.59 8.26 -5.46
C ALA A 406 25.15 7.77 -5.23
N ALA A 407 24.80 6.70 -5.94
CA ALA A 407 23.50 6.06 -5.92
C ALA A 407 23.64 4.53 -5.88
N ALA A 408 22.60 3.84 -5.43
CA ALA A 408 22.46 2.39 -5.53
C ALA A 408 21.26 2.06 -6.41
N VAL A 409 21.42 1.02 -7.23
CA VAL A 409 20.43 0.54 -8.19
C VAL A 409 20.23 -0.93 -7.94
N THR A 410 18.97 -1.36 -7.84
CA THR A 410 18.61 -2.77 -7.83
C THR A 410 17.68 -3.07 -8.99
N ILE A 411 17.91 -4.20 -9.65
CA ILE A 411 17.16 -4.67 -10.81
C ILE A 411 16.69 -6.09 -10.54
N ALA A 412 15.42 -6.35 -10.78
CA ALA A 412 14.85 -7.68 -10.79
C ALA A 412 14.14 -7.96 -12.10
N VAL A 413 14.33 -9.13 -12.68
CA VAL A 413 13.60 -9.64 -13.83
C VAL A 413 12.89 -10.91 -13.40
N VAL A 414 11.56 -10.88 -13.38
CA VAL A 414 10.72 -12.01 -12.98
C VAL A 414 10.04 -12.57 -14.23
N GLU A 415 10.23 -13.85 -14.47
CA GLU A 415 9.66 -14.57 -15.61
C GLU A 415 8.43 -15.37 -15.18
N PHE A 416 7.41 -15.38 -16.02
CA PHE A 416 6.14 -16.08 -15.80
C PHE A 416 5.86 -17.09 -16.91
N ALA A 417 4.89 -17.97 -16.69
CA ALA A 417 4.48 -18.95 -17.69
C ALA A 417 3.86 -18.28 -18.92
N ASP A 418 3.18 -17.15 -18.73
CA ASP A 418 2.49 -16.41 -19.79
C ASP A 418 2.49 -14.89 -19.53
N ALA A 419 2.09 -14.14 -20.55
CA ALA A 419 2.07 -12.68 -20.53
C ALA A 419 0.94 -12.10 -19.65
N GLU A 420 -0.15 -12.84 -19.40
CA GLU A 420 -1.25 -12.38 -18.57
C GLU A 420 -0.83 -12.35 -17.10
N GLN A 421 -0.15 -13.41 -16.65
CA GLN A 421 0.45 -13.48 -15.32
C GLN A 421 1.50 -12.38 -15.12
N ALA A 422 2.36 -12.16 -16.12
CA ALA A 422 3.34 -11.08 -16.09
C ALA A 422 2.68 -9.70 -15.98
N ALA A 423 1.61 -9.45 -16.76
CA ALA A 423 0.85 -8.20 -16.68
C ALA A 423 0.18 -8.00 -15.32
N ALA A 424 -0.41 -9.06 -14.74
CA ALA A 424 -1.02 -9.02 -13.42
C ALA A 424 0.01 -8.73 -12.32
N PHE A 425 1.18 -9.37 -12.39
CA PHE A 425 2.29 -9.09 -11.47
C PHE A 425 2.80 -7.66 -11.61
N LYS A 426 2.98 -7.16 -12.84
CA LYS A 426 3.38 -5.76 -13.08
C LYS A 426 2.37 -4.79 -12.48
N ALA A 427 1.07 -5.03 -12.60
CA ALA A 427 0.05 -4.18 -12.01
C ALA A 427 0.16 -4.12 -10.46
N ALA A 428 0.46 -5.26 -9.82
CA ALA A 428 0.73 -5.29 -8.39
C ALA A 428 2.01 -4.52 -8.03
N ALA A 429 3.09 -4.71 -8.79
CA ALA A 429 4.37 -4.02 -8.56
C ALA A 429 4.30 -2.50 -8.81
N ASP A 430 3.47 -2.06 -9.75
CA ASP A 430 3.26 -0.64 -10.07
C ASP A 430 2.34 0.07 -9.07
N THR A 431 1.73 -0.66 -8.14
CA THR A 431 0.92 -0.07 -7.08
C THR A 431 1.83 0.62 -6.08
N PRO A 432 1.70 1.94 -5.84
CA PRO A 432 2.51 2.63 -4.85
C PRO A 432 2.35 2.00 -3.47
N GLY A 433 3.47 1.62 -2.85
CA GLY A 433 3.47 0.93 -1.55
C GLY A 433 3.21 -0.59 -1.63
N GLY A 434 3.01 -1.15 -2.82
CA GLY A 434 2.79 -2.59 -3.05
C GLY A 434 4.02 -3.47 -2.82
N GLY A 435 5.15 -2.90 -2.37
CA GLY A 435 6.39 -3.63 -2.09
C GLY A 435 7.29 -3.79 -3.32
N GLY A 436 8.13 -4.81 -3.31
CA GLY A 436 9.16 -4.98 -4.33
C GLY A 436 9.96 -6.27 -4.18
N ILE A 437 11.05 -6.35 -4.94
CA ILE A 437 12.03 -7.44 -4.86
C ILE A 437 13.21 -6.96 -4.01
N LEU A 438 13.68 -7.82 -3.12
CA LEU A 438 14.81 -7.55 -2.22
C LEU A 438 16.09 -7.39 -3.04
N ASP A 439 16.93 -6.45 -2.61
CA ASP A 439 18.22 -6.21 -3.24
C ASP A 439 19.22 -7.33 -2.92
N VAL A 440 19.81 -7.93 -3.97
CA VAL A 440 20.68 -9.10 -3.81
C VAL A 440 21.99 -8.76 -3.10
N ALA A 441 22.60 -7.60 -3.34
CA ALA A 441 23.80 -7.17 -2.62
C ALA A 441 23.50 -6.87 -1.13
N THR A 442 22.30 -6.39 -0.79
CA THR A 442 21.89 -6.23 0.61
C THR A 442 21.70 -7.59 1.28
N GLU A 443 21.00 -8.53 0.66
CA GLU A 443 20.79 -9.88 1.23
C GLU A 443 22.08 -10.67 1.41
N THR A 444 23.03 -10.51 0.48
CA THR A 444 24.33 -11.19 0.49
C THR A 444 25.45 -10.38 1.13
N SER A 445 25.13 -9.21 1.68
CA SER A 445 26.09 -8.31 2.34
C SER A 445 27.30 -7.91 1.45
N GLN A 446 27.06 -7.65 0.16
CA GLN A 446 28.09 -7.28 -0.83
C GLN A 446 28.23 -5.76 -1.05
N TRP A 447 27.47 -4.94 -0.31
CA TRP A 447 27.69 -3.49 -0.28
C TRP A 447 28.94 -3.12 0.51
N GLN A 448 29.71 -2.18 -0.03
CA GLN A 448 30.87 -1.60 0.64
C GLN A 448 30.45 -0.27 1.28
N GLY A 449 30.60 -0.13 2.59
CA GLY A 449 30.23 1.08 3.31
C GLY A 449 28.77 1.08 3.78
N GLU A 450 28.08 2.20 3.62
CA GLU A 450 26.66 2.32 4.00
C GLU A 450 25.77 1.43 3.12
N VAL A 451 24.94 0.62 3.76
CA VAL A 451 24.02 -0.28 3.05
C VAL A 451 22.82 0.54 2.56
N PRO A 452 22.51 0.53 1.25
CA PRO A 452 21.38 1.26 0.71
C PRO A 452 20.06 0.75 1.28
N VAL A 453 19.17 1.69 1.56
CA VAL A 453 17.77 1.43 1.90
C VAL A 453 16.95 1.87 0.70
N PHE A 454 16.28 0.92 0.03
CA PHE A 454 15.50 1.18 -1.19
C PHE A 454 14.10 1.75 -0.92
N GLU A 455 13.84 2.25 0.29
CA GLU A 455 12.62 2.98 0.61
C GLU A 455 12.61 4.33 -0.14
N SER A 456 11.44 4.72 -0.66
CA SER A 456 11.29 5.96 -1.46
C SER A 456 12.21 6.02 -2.69
N ALA A 457 12.59 4.86 -3.23
CA ALA A 457 13.35 4.77 -4.46
C ALA A 457 12.57 5.35 -5.65
N ALA A 458 13.30 5.96 -6.59
CA ALA A 458 12.73 6.14 -7.92
C ALA A 458 12.55 4.77 -8.55
N TYR A 459 11.37 4.55 -9.11
CA TYR A 459 10.93 3.26 -9.60
C TYR A 459 10.68 3.31 -11.09
N GLN A 460 11.08 2.26 -11.79
CA GLN A 460 10.67 1.99 -13.17
C GLN A 460 10.36 0.51 -13.31
N SER A 461 9.43 0.20 -14.20
CA SER A 461 9.12 -1.18 -14.55
C SER A 461 8.79 -1.32 -16.02
N HIS A 462 9.11 -2.48 -16.57
CA HIS A 462 8.90 -2.79 -17.97
C HIS A 462 8.40 -4.22 -18.13
N LEU A 463 7.39 -4.40 -18.98
CA LEU A 463 6.87 -5.71 -19.36
C LEU A 463 7.47 -6.08 -20.72
N ASP A 464 8.10 -7.24 -20.80
CA ASP A 464 8.65 -7.80 -22.04
C ASP A 464 8.16 -9.25 -22.19
N GLY A 465 7.14 -9.46 -23.03
CA GLY A 465 6.49 -10.75 -23.20
C GLY A 465 5.94 -11.30 -21.87
N ASN A 466 6.52 -12.40 -21.40
CA ASN A 466 6.19 -13.07 -20.13
C ASN A 466 7.10 -12.65 -18.96
N SER A 467 7.93 -11.63 -19.13
CA SER A 467 8.89 -11.18 -18.11
C SER A 467 8.61 -9.75 -17.66
N VAL A 468 8.74 -9.49 -16.37
CA VAL A 468 8.63 -8.15 -15.78
C VAL A 468 9.97 -7.74 -15.19
N ARG A 469 10.49 -6.62 -15.67
CA ARG A 469 11.66 -5.96 -15.13
C ARG A 469 11.25 -4.87 -14.16
N LEU A 470 11.81 -4.86 -12.97
CA LEU A 470 11.61 -3.86 -11.93
C LEU A 470 12.96 -3.22 -11.59
N ILE A 471 12.97 -1.90 -11.47
CA ILE A 471 14.16 -1.10 -11.14
C ILE A 471 13.82 -0.20 -9.96
N GLN A 472 14.70 -0.14 -8.97
CA GLN A 472 14.66 0.84 -7.90
C GLN A 472 16.01 1.52 -7.76
N VAL A 473 16.02 2.84 -7.63
CA VAL A 473 17.23 3.66 -7.50
C VAL A 473 17.13 4.60 -6.30
N VAL A 474 18.18 4.63 -5.48
CA VAL A 474 18.30 5.50 -4.30
C VAL A 474 19.64 6.20 -4.23
N TRP A 475 19.67 7.35 -3.57
CA TRP A 475 20.91 8.03 -3.18
C TRP A 475 21.61 7.29 -2.04
N VAL A 476 22.94 7.28 -2.07
CA VAL A 476 23.78 6.76 -0.98
C VAL A 476 25.02 7.66 -0.83
N PRO A 477 25.23 8.35 0.29
CA PRO A 477 24.32 8.46 1.44
C PRO A 477 23.17 9.45 1.18
N GLY A 478 22.17 9.41 2.06
CA GLY A 478 21.14 10.43 2.18
C GLY A 478 19.76 10.02 1.64
N PRO A 479 18.76 10.89 1.86
CA PRO A 479 17.38 10.56 1.54
C PRO A 479 17.13 10.52 0.03
N SER A 480 16.21 9.65 -0.36
CA SER A 480 15.68 9.55 -1.73
C SER A 480 14.21 9.97 -1.75
N THR A 481 13.76 10.51 -2.87
CA THR A 481 12.34 10.72 -3.16
C THR A 481 12.02 10.08 -4.50
N PRO A 482 10.86 9.41 -4.69
CA PRO A 482 10.57 8.69 -5.94
C PRO A 482 10.55 9.59 -7.18
N ASP A 483 10.21 10.87 -6.98
CA ASP A 483 10.12 11.88 -8.04
C ASP A 483 11.42 12.71 -8.20
N ASP A 484 12.52 12.33 -7.54
CA ASP A 484 13.81 13.00 -7.73
C ASP A 484 14.22 12.86 -9.21
N PRO A 485 14.43 13.98 -9.94
CA PRO A 485 14.66 13.92 -11.38
C PRO A 485 15.97 13.20 -11.74
N GLY A 486 16.97 13.20 -10.86
CA GLY A 486 18.21 12.45 -11.05
C GLY A 486 17.99 10.94 -10.87
N LEU A 487 17.29 10.54 -9.81
CA LEU A 487 16.96 9.12 -9.58
C LEU A 487 16.02 8.56 -10.65
N VAL A 488 15.04 9.33 -11.13
CA VAL A 488 14.15 8.94 -12.23
C VAL A 488 14.93 8.75 -13.53
N ARG A 489 15.92 9.60 -13.83
CA ARG A 489 16.84 9.39 -14.96
C ARG A 489 17.66 8.13 -14.76
N GLY A 490 18.22 7.92 -13.56
CA GLY A 490 18.94 6.69 -13.21
C GLY A 490 18.12 5.41 -13.41
N ALA A 491 16.86 5.42 -12.97
CA ALA A 491 15.96 4.29 -13.11
C ALA A 491 15.64 3.97 -14.57
N LYS A 492 15.47 5.01 -15.41
CA LYS A 492 15.28 4.85 -16.86
C LYS A 492 16.54 4.31 -17.54
N ALA A 493 17.70 4.86 -17.24
CA ALA A 493 18.97 4.39 -17.80
C ALA A 493 19.26 2.92 -17.42
N ALA A 494 18.86 2.51 -16.22
CA ALA A 494 19.04 1.14 -15.74
C ALA A 494 18.12 0.09 -16.40
N LEU A 495 17.08 0.49 -17.16
CA LEU A 495 16.24 -0.46 -17.92
C LEU A 495 17.06 -1.30 -18.91
N GLU A 496 18.08 -0.69 -19.51
CA GLU A 496 18.94 -1.29 -20.53
C GLU A 496 20.09 -2.13 -19.94
N LEU A 497 20.22 -2.19 -18.61
CA LEU A 497 21.33 -2.92 -18.00
C LEU A 497 21.11 -4.44 -18.06
N PRO A 498 22.16 -5.21 -18.40
CA PRO A 498 22.09 -6.66 -18.38
C PRO A 498 21.97 -7.16 -16.93
N VAL A 499 21.09 -8.13 -16.72
CA VAL A 499 20.95 -8.86 -15.45
C VAL A 499 21.47 -10.26 -15.71
N ASN A 500 22.76 -10.45 -15.43
CA ASN A 500 23.44 -11.75 -15.59
C ASN A 500 23.37 -12.47 -14.25
N GLY A 501 22.75 -13.65 -14.19
CA GLY A 501 22.61 -14.42 -12.96
C GLY A 501 22.39 -15.89 -13.23
#